data_AF-A0A9Q8QUF4-F1
#
_entry.id   AF-A0A9Q8QUF4-F1
#
_cell.length_a   1.000
_cell.length_b   1.000
_cell.length_c   1.000
_cell.angle_alpha   90.00
_cell.angle_beta   90.00
_cell.angle_gamma   90.00
#
_symmetry.space_group_name_H-M   'P 1'
#
loop_
_entity.id
_entity.type
_entity.pdbx_description
1 polymer ?
#
loop_
_entity_poly.entity_id
_entity_poly.type
_entity_poly.pdbx_seq_one_letter_code
_entity_poly.pdbx_strand_id
1 'polypeptide(L)'
;MSPQNHKHYGQDDVFQLAGVLAQKIILNHAYQDGNKRAALVAADMFLKINGYQLQKKPFGRDSVNEELKRAHVAVATSQWTAEDLAAYYSSIAKPLGRATDEVEEYLSESEQL
;
A
#
# COMPACT_ATOMS: atom_id res chain seq x y z
N MET A 1 15.04 -19.81 -18.94
CA MET A 1 13.57 -19.60 -19.06
C MET A 1 13.36 -18.12 -19.29
N SER A 2 12.73 -17.75 -20.41
CA SER A 2 12.73 -16.37 -20.91
C SER A 2 11.75 -15.48 -20.15
N PRO A 3 12.07 -14.18 -19.92
CA PRO A 3 11.23 -13.26 -19.19
C PRO A 3 10.14 -12.71 -20.13
N GLN A 4 8.87 -12.92 -19.78
CA GLN A 4 7.74 -12.27 -20.45
C GLN A 4 6.78 -11.71 -19.41
N ASN A 5 6.88 -10.40 -19.16
CA ASN A 5 5.75 -9.48 -19.11
C ASN A 5 6.28 -8.04 -18.94
N HIS A 6 6.31 -7.32 -20.05
CA HIS A 6 6.95 -6.01 -20.21
C HIS A 6 5.91 -4.90 -20.45
N LYS A 7 4.74 -4.94 -19.78
CA LYS A 7 3.62 -4.02 -20.08
C LYS A 7 3.08 -3.18 -18.91
N HIS A 8 3.55 -3.34 -17.68
CA HIS A 8 3.07 -2.57 -16.51
C HIS A 8 4.20 -2.05 -15.61
N TYR A 9 5.35 -1.70 -16.21
CA TYR A 9 6.62 -1.37 -15.54
C TYR A 9 6.62 -0.19 -14.55
N GLY A 10 5.46 0.39 -14.22
CA GLY A 10 5.33 1.44 -13.19
C GLY A 10 4.28 1.13 -12.12
N GLN A 11 3.11 0.60 -12.52
CA GLN A 11 2.04 0.27 -11.57
C GLN A 11 2.36 -1.03 -10.80
N ASP A 12 2.74 -2.09 -11.50
CA ASP A 12 3.10 -3.35 -10.84
C ASP A 12 4.38 -3.20 -10.02
N ASP A 13 5.31 -2.35 -10.46
CA ASP A 13 6.56 -2.07 -9.75
C ASP A 13 6.29 -1.37 -8.40
N VAL A 14 5.38 -0.40 -8.36
CA VAL A 14 5.06 0.29 -7.11
C VAL A 14 4.40 -0.66 -6.09
N PHE A 15 3.50 -1.55 -6.55
CA PHE A 15 2.90 -2.54 -5.65
C PHE A 15 3.93 -3.59 -5.20
N GLN A 16 4.85 -3.98 -6.08
CA GLN A 16 5.94 -4.89 -5.74
C GLN A 16 6.85 -4.28 -4.67
N LEU A 17 7.25 -3.02 -4.83
CA LEU A 17 8.04 -2.29 -3.83
C LEU A 17 7.30 -2.17 -2.50
N ALA A 18 5.99 -1.89 -2.53
CA ALA A 18 5.16 -1.84 -1.32
C ALA A 18 5.09 -3.21 -0.61
N GLY A 19 4.92 -4.29 -1.38
CA GLY A 19 4.89 -5.67 -0.86
C GLY A 19 6.21 -6.06 -0.19
N VAL A 20 7.35 -5.78 -0.85
CA VAL A 20 8.69 -6.03 -0.30
C VAL A 20 8.94 -5.18 0.96
N LEU A 21 8.53 -3.91 0.97
CA LEU A 21 8.64 -3.04 2.14
C LEU A 21 7.88 -3.63 3.34
N ALA A 22 6.61 -4.02 3.14
CA ALA A 22 5.80 -4.61 4.18
C ALA A 22 6.39 -5.92 4.72
N GLN A 23 6.80 -6.83 3.83
CA GLN A 23 7.40 -8.10 4.23
C GLN A 23 8.65 -7.89 5.09
N LYS A 24 9.55 -6.99 4.68
CA LYS A 24 10.78 -6.70 5.45
C LYS A 24 10.46 -6.17 6.86
N ILE A 25 9.47 -5.28 7.00
CA ILE A 25 9.05 -4.76 8.31
C ILE A 25 8.43 -5.88 9.17
N ILE A 26 7.62 -6.75 8.57
CA ILE A 26 6.99 -7.88 9.26
C ILE A 26 8.05 -8.84 9.82
N LEU A 27 9.04 -9.22 8.99
CA LEU A 27 10.00 -10.27 9.31
C LEU A 27 11.20 -9.79 10.13
N ASN A 28 11.59 -8.52 10.04
CA ASN A 28 12.75 -8.01 10.79
C ASN A 28 12.46 -7.80 12.29
N HIS A 29 11.23 -8.04 12.76
CA HIS A 29 10.83 -7.85 14.16
C HIS A 29 11.31 -6.51 14.76
N ALA A 30 11.23 -5.43 13.98
CA ALA A 30 11.80 -4.12 14.34
C ALA A 30 11.19 -3.53 15.63
N TYR A 31 9.99 -3.96 16.00
CA TYR A 31 9.26 -3.54 17.19
C TYR A 31 8.95 -4.73 18.11
N GLN A 32 8.86 -4.45 19.42
CA GLN A 32 8.49 -5.41 20.47
C GLN A 32 7.11 -6.04 20.22
N ASP A 33 6.14 -5.25 19.74
CA ASP A 33 4.86 -5.69 19.17
C ASP A 33 4.40 -4.68 18.11
N GLY A 34 3.56 -5.12 17.18
CA GLY A 34 2.94 -4.23 16.19
C GLY A 34 3.63 -4.19 14.83
N ASN A 35 4.66 -5.02 14.57
CA ASN A 35 5.35 -5.09 13.27
C ASN A 35 4.39 -5.15 12.08
N LYS A 36 3.33 -5.97 12.16
CA LYS A 36 2.30 -6.09 11.11
C LYS A 36 1.51 -4.80 10.89
N ARG A 37 1.18 -4.07 11.97
CA ARG A 37 0.46 -2.80 11.91
C ARG A 37 1.35 -1.70 11.32
N ALA A 38 2.62 -1.66 11.74
CA ALA A 38 3.62 -0.73 11.21
C ALA A 38 3.88 -0.98 9.71
N ALA A 39 3.99 -2.26 9.30
CA ALA A 39 4.15 -2.65 7.91
C ALA A 39 2.97 -2.18 7.04
N LEU A 40 1.74 -2.37 7.50
CA LEU A 40 0.54 -1.92 6.78
C LEU A 40 0.53 -0.40 6.61
N VAL A 41 0.84 0.36 7.66
CA VAL A 41 0.89 1.82 7.59
C VAL A 41 1.98 2.28 6.62
N ALA A 42 3.17 1.66 6.69
CA ALA A 42 4.28 2.00 5.80
C ALA A 42 3.95 1.71 4.33
N ALA A 43 3.34 0.56 4.03
CA ALA A 43 2.93 0.21 2.67
C ALA A 43 1.82 1.12 2.15
N ASP A 44 0.78 1.38 2.94
CA ASP A 44 -0.31 2.29 2.56
C ASP A 44 0.20 3.73 2.34
N MET A 45 1.11 4.23 3.17
CA MET A 45 1.74 5.55 2.97
C MET A 45 2.62 5.59 1.72
N PHE A 46 3.43 4.56 1.49
CA PHE A 46 4.25 4.47 0.27
C PHE A 46 3.36 4.49 -0.98
N LEU A 47 2.28 3.72 -1.00
CA LEU A 47 1.33 3.73 -2.11
C LEU A 47 0.63 5.09 -2.25
N LYS A 48 0.29 5.76 -1.14
CA LYS A 48 -0.34 7.09 -1.17
C LYS A 48 0.53 8.14 -1.85
N ILE A 49 1.82 8.14 -1.55
CA ILE A 49 2.81 9.01 -2.20
C ILE A 49 2.86 8.73 -3.72
N ASN A 50 2.58 7.49 -4.12
CA ASN A 50 2.54 7.07 -5.53
C ASN A 50 1.13 7.08 -6.14
N GLY A 51 0.15 7.74 -5.51
CA GLY A 51 -1.19 7.93 -6.09
C GLY A 51 -2.17 6.78 -5.87
N TYR A 52 -1.93 5.90 -4.88
CA TYR A 52 -2.80 4.78 -4.56
C TYR A 52 -3.10 4.70 -3.06
N GLN A 53 -4.28 4.23 -2.68
CA GLN A 53 -4.60 3.94 -1.27
C GLN A 53 -5.14 2.52 -1.10
N LEU A 54 -4.71 1.85 -0.04
CA LEU A 54 -5.24 0.54 0.34
C LEU A 54 -6.50 0.68 1.20
N GLN A 55 -6.55 1.72 2.03
CA GLN A 55 -7.66 1.95 2.97
C GLN A 55 -7.89 3.45 3.19
N LYS A 56 -9.17 3.83 3.35
CA LYS A 56 -9.54 5.22 3.66
C LYS A 56 -9.12 5.64 5.06
N LYS A 57 -9.42 4.78 6.04
CA LYS A 57 -9.06 4.98 7.45
C LYS A 57 -8.22 3.80 7.93
N PRO A 58 -6.98 4.03 8.40
CA PRO A 58 -6.17 2.98 8.99
C PRO A 58 -6.87 2.36 10.21
N PHE A 59 -6.84 1.03 10.29
CA PHE A 59 -7.40 0.24 11.39
C PHE A 59 -8.92 0.43 11.59
N GLY A 60 -9.65 0.73 10.51
CA GLY A 60 -11.10 0.70 10.49
C GLY A 60 -11.64 -0.71 10.81
N ARG A 61 -12.88 -0.79 11.27
CA ARG A 61 -13.58 -2.08 11.48
C ARG A 61 -14.40 -2.48 10.24
N ASP A 62 -13.85 -2.22 9.06
CA ASP A 62 -14.46 -2.58 7.78
C ASP A 62 -13.80 -3.82 7.18
N SER A 63 -14.43 -4.40 6.17
CA SER A 63 -13.96 -5.64 5.55
C SER A 63 -12.57 -5.48 4.93
N VAL A 64 -12.27 -4.32 4.33
CA VAL A 64 -10.99 -4.04 3.68
C VAL A 64 -9.85 -4.07 4.71
N ASN A 65 -10.03 -3.41 5.85
CA ASN A 65 -9.05 -3.40 6.93
C ASN A 65 -8.82 -4.81 7.51
N GLU A 66 -9.88 -5.60 7.68
CA GLU A 66 -9.75 -6.97 8.19
C GLU A 66 -9.06 -7.91 7.19
N GLU A 67 -9.31 -7.77 5.88
CA GLU A 67 -8.61 -8.53 4.85
C GLU A 67 -7.13 -8.12 4.74
N LEU A 68 -6.82 -6.82 4.79
CA LEU A 68 -5.44 -6.31 4.83
C LEU A 68 -4.68 -6.91 6.02
N LYS A 69 -5.29 -6.93 7.20
CA LYS A 69 -4.72 -7.55 8.39
C LYS A 69 -4.46 -9.04 8.17
N ARG A 70 -5.39 -9.77 7.56
CA ARG A 70 -5.22 -11.20 7.23
C ARG A 70 -4.08 -11.42 6.25
N ALA A 71 -3.96 -10.62 5.21
CA ALA A 71 -2.85 -10.67 4.25
C ALA A 71 -1.50 -10.50 4.95
N HIS A 72 -1.36 -9.53 5.85
CA HIS A 72 -0.11 -9.30 6.59
C HIS A 72 0.19 -10.43 7.60
N VAL A 73 -0.85 -11.06 8.15
CA VAL A 73 -0.69 -12.27 8.97
C VAL A 73 -0.18 -13.43 8.12
N ALA A 74 -0.73 -13.63 6.91
CA ALA A 74 -0.29 -14.67 6.00
C ALA A 74 1.19 -14.54 5.61
N VAL A 75 1.68 -13.31 5.44
CA VAL A 75 3.12 -13.06 5.22
C VAL A 75 3.93 -13.38 6.47
N ALA A 76 3.47 -12.97 7.65
CA ALA A 76 4.15 -13.27 8.91
C ALA A 76 4.23 -14.79 9.21
N THR A 77 3.29 -15.58 8.69
CA THR A 77 3.26 -17.04 8.81
C THR A 77 3.88 -17.75 7.61
N SER A 78 4.54 -17.02 6.71
CA SER A 78 5.15 -17.54 5.47
C SER A 78 4.17 -18.26 4.53
N GLN A 79 2.87 -18.00 4.67
CA GLN A 79 1.85 -18.48 3.73
C GLN A 79 1.83 -17.64 2.45
N TRP A 80 2.15 -16.35 2.55
CA TRP A 80 2.25 -15.42 1.42
C TRP A 80 3.67 -14.87 1.28
N THR A 81 4.10 -14.70 0.04
CA THR A 81 5.32 -14.01 -0.35
C THR A 81 5.11 -12.49 -0.47
N ALA A 82 6.17 -11.73 -0.76
CA ALA A 82 6.05 -10.30 -1.04
C ALA A 82 5.30 -10.07 -2.36
N GLU A 83 5.48 -10.95 -3.33
CA GLU A 83 4.81 -10.98 -4.63
C GLU A 83 3.30 -11.21 -4.46
N ASP A 84 2.90 -12.18 -3.62
CA ASP A 84 1.47 -12.42 -3.31
C ASP A 84 0.83 -11.19 -2.66
N LEU A 85 1.55 -10.56 -1.72
CA LEU A 85 1.09 -9.36 -1.05
C LEU A 85 0.97 -8.17 -2.02
N ALA A 86 1.93 -8.01 -2.93
CA ALA A 86 1.92 -6.99 -3.98
C ALA A 86 0.74 -7.18 -4.94
N ALA A 87 0.50 -8.41 -5.40
CA ALA A 87 -0.66 -8.73 -6.24
C ALA A 87 -1.97 -8.41 -5.53
N TYR A 88 -2.07 -8.75 -4.24
CA TYR A 88 -3.23 -8.39 -3.43
C TYR A 88 -3.41 -6.87 -3.32
N TYR A 89 -2.35 -6.11 -3.01
CA TYR A 89 -2.40 -4.65 -2.99
C TYR A 89 -2.90 -4.07 -4.31
N SER A 90 -2.34 -4.52 -5.43
CA SER A 90 -2.76 -4.07 -6.75
C SER A 90 -4.24 -4.34 -7.01
N SER A 91 -4.79 -5.44 -6.48
CA SER A 91 -6.20 -5.81 -6.68
C SER A 91 -7.21 -4.93 -5.92
N ILE A 92 -6.81 -4.39 -4.76
CA ILE A 92 -7.70 -3.63 -3.88
C ILE A 92 -7.42 -2.12 -3.90
N ALA A 93 -6.23 -1.73 -4.35
CA ALA A 93 -5.78 -0.34 -4.33
C ALA A 93 -6.71 0.52 -5.17
N LYS A 94 -7.09 1.67 -4.61
CA LYS A 94 -7.86 2.68 -5.32
C LYS A 94 -6.91 3.79 -5.75
N PRO A 95 -6.99 4.29 -6.99
CA PRO A 95 -6.29 5.49 -7.36
C PRO A 95 -6.75 6.61 -6.43
N LEU A 96 -5.80 7.29 -5.83
CA LEU A 96 -6.03 8.62 -5.29
C LEU A 96 -6.03 9.55 -6.49
N GLY A 97 -7.12 10.29 -6.68
CA GLY A 97 -7.04 11.52 -7.47
C GLY A 97 -5.87 12.36 -6.95
N ARG A 98 -5.23 13.16 -7.82
CA ARG A 98 -4.16 14.06 -7.38
C ARG A 98 -4.61 14.73 -6.07
N ALA A 99 -3.68 14.88 -5.14
CA ALA A 99 -3.89 15.43 -3.81
C ALA A 99 -4.38 16.90 -3.80
N THR A 100 -5.03 17.35 -4.87
CA THR A 100 -5.21 18.73 -5.20
C THR A 100 -6.65 19.08 -5.52
N ASP A 101 -7.68 18.23 -5.48
CA ASP A 101 -9.04 18.84 -5.56
C ASP A 101 -9.25 19.83 -4.40
N GLU A 102 -8.82 19.50 -3.18
CA GLU A 102 -8.81 20.45 -2.06
C GLU A 102 -7.62 21.44 -2.13
N VAL A 103 -6.40 20.99 -2.46
CA VAL A 103 -5.21 21.88 -2.46
C VAL A 103 -5.16 22.83 -3.67
N GLU A 104 -5.66 22.43 -4.83
CA GLU A 104 -5.85 23.24 -6.05
C GLU A 104 -7.04 24.18 -5.88
N GLU A 105 -8.13 23.77 -5.20
CA GLU A 105 -9.21 24.68 -4.80
C GLU A 105 -8.65 25.78 -3.88
N TYR A 106 -7.94 25.43 -2.81
CA TYR A 106 -7.28 26.41 -1.92
C TYR A 106 -6.25 27.30 -2.65
N LEU A 107 -5.43 26.75 -3.55
CA LEU A 107 -4.46 27.54 -4.33
C LEU A 107 -5.18 28.48 -5.31
N SER A 108 -6.23 28.00 -5.99
CA SER A 108 -7.01 28.77 -6.95
C SER A 108 -7.84 29.89 -6.30
N GLU A 109 -8.30 29.69 -5.07
CA GLU A 109 -9.00 30.70 -4.27
C GLU A 109 -8.01 31.76 -3.75
N SER A 110 -6.78 31.37 -3.41
CA SER A 110 -5.75 32.29 -2.94
C SER A 110 -5.18 33.20 -4.03
N GLU A 111 -5.22 32.77 -5.29
CA GLU A 111 -4.78 33.57 -6.46
C GLU A 111 -5.82 34.61 -6.93
N GLN A 112 -7.03 34.61 -6.35
CA GLN A 112 -8.13 35.53 -6.70
C GLN A 112 -8.31 36.71 -5.71
N LEU A 113 -7.42 36.83 -4.71
CA LEU A 113 -7.36 37.93 -3.74
C LEU A 113 -6.20 38.89 -4.06
#